data_AF-A0A2V8QB47-F1
#
_entry.id   AF-A0A2V8QB47-F1
#
_cell.length_a   1.000
_cell.length_b   1.000
_cell.length_c   1.000
_cell.angle_alpha   90.00
_cell.angle_beta   90.00
_cell.angle_gamma   90.00
#
_symmetry.space_group_name_H-M   'P 1'
#
loop_
_entity.id
_entity.type
_entity.pdbx_description
1 polymer ?
#
loop_
_entity_poly.entity_id
_entity_poly.type
_entity_poly.pdbx_seq_one_letter_code
_entity_poly.pdbx_strand_id
1 'polypeptide(L)'
;MRSLSKYKLPLLGLMMVLISTPIVNAQVGKLYPVDEAAKDPTFFTFRARLLKAIQKKDASFLLSIVDPKIANNFGGDDGLLQFKRIWHPERPTSPVWTELLAALVLGGKFDKDQSFAAPYLFNSFPEALDAFEHSAIIEDGVRVRREPNTRGTVIRNLSFDIVKLGGGENRRNPGEKREWVLVELADRAIFEKKNGKWTMTAFIAGD
;
A
#
# COMPACT_ATOMS: atom_id res chain seq x y z
N MET A 1 -16.17 -5.75 84.15
CA MET A 1 -16.73 -5.10 82.94
C MET A 1 -15.63 -5.11 81.87
N ARG A 2 -15.61 -6.10 80.97
CA ARG A 2 -16.21 -6.10 79.61
C ARG A 2 -15.62 -5.05 78.66
N SER A 3 -14.95 -5.53 77.61
CA SER A 3 -14.94 -5.07 76.19
C SER A 3 -13.51 -5.09 75.62
N LEU A 4 -13.04 -6.18 75.00
CA LEU A 4 -13.12 -6.53 73.56
C LEU A 4 -12.37 -5.59 72.59
N SER A 5 -11.23 -6.10 72.09
CA SER A 5 -10.78 -6.21 70.69
C SER A 5 -11.30 -5.17 69.69
N LYS A 6 -10.39 -4.56 68.90
CA LYS A 6 -10.47 -4.53 67.42
C LYS A 6 -9.08 -4.43 66.77
N TYR A 7 -8.70 -5.51 66.09
CA TYR A 7 -7.64 -5.57 65.09
C TYR A 7 -7.93 -4.58 63.95
N LYS A 8 -6.93 -3.82 63.50
CA LYS A 8 -6.99 -3.08 62.22
C LYS A 8 -6.20 -3.88 61.18
N LEU A 9 -6.93 -4.54 60.28
CA LEU A 9 -6.42 -5.11 59.03
C LEU A 9 -5.97 -3.94 58.11
N PRO A 10 -4.76 -3.94 57.53
CA PRO A 10 -4.47 -3.04 56.41
C PRO A 10 -5.09 -3.59 55.13
N LEU A 11 -5.90 -2.74 54.49
CA LEU A 11 -6.57 -2.96 53.22
C LEU A 11 -5.52 -3.18 52.11
N LEU A 12 -5.51 -4.37 51.49
CA LEU A 12 -4.78 -4.62 50.25
C LEU A 12 -5.42 -3.77 49.13
N GLY A 13 -4.68 -2.77 48.62
CA GLY A 13 -5.07 -2.03 47.43
C GLY A 13 -4.87 -2.88 46.18
N LEU A 14 -5.97 -3.27 45.54
CA LEU A 14 -5.97 -3.92 44.22
C LEU A 14 -5.53 -2.89 43.18
N MET A 15 -4.27 -2.97 42.73
CA MET A 15 -3.73 -2.11 41.68
C MET A 15 -4.23 -2.61 40.33
N MET A 16 -5.29 -1.98 39.80
CA MET A 16 -5.85 -2.28 38.49
C MET A 16 -4.89 -1.77 37.42
N VAL A 17 -4.13 -2.67 36.80
CA VAL A 17 -3.24 -2.34 35.68
C VAL A 17 -4.12 -2.08 34.46
N LEU A 18 -4.31 -0.80 34.14
CA LEU A 18 -4.88 -0.36 32.87
C LEU A 18 -3.89 -0.69 31.76
N ILE A 19 -4.16 -1.79 31.05
CA ILE A 19 -3.49 -2.10 29.78
C ILE A 19 -3.98 -1.06 28.78
N SER A 20 -3.21 0.01 28.58
CA SER A 20 -3.45 0.94 27.48
C SER A 20 -3.07 0.24 26.17
N THR A 21 -4.07 -0.23 25.43
CA THR A 21 -3.84 -0.57 24.02
C THR A 21 -3.49 0.72 23.28
N PRO A 22 -2.34 0.79 22.58
CA PRO A 22 -2.05 1.95 21.77
C PRO A 22 -3.10 2.03 20.65
N ILE A 23 -3.79 3.16 20.59
CA ILE A 23 -4.64 3.52 19.45
C ILE A 23 -3.67 3.76 18.28
N VAL A 24 -3.67 2.84 17.31
CA VAL A 24 -2.88 2.95 16.09
C VAL A 24 -3.49 4.08 15.25
N ASN A 25 -2.77 5.18 15.13
CA ASN A 25 -3.20 6.36 14.38
C ASN A 25 -3.08 6.13 12.87
N ALA A 26 -4.08 6.57 12.09
CA ALA A 26 -4.25 6.30 10.65
C ALA A 26 -3.32 7.08 9.69
N GLN A 27 -2.02 7.10 10.01
CA GLN A 27 -0.95 7.03 9.01
C GLN A 27 -0.19 5.76 9.35
N VAL A 28 -0.56 4.67 8.69
CA VAL A 28 -0.21 3.32 9.17
C VAL A 28 1.28 3.03 8.98
N GLY A 29 1.90 3.72 8.03
CA GLY A 29 3.33 3.71 7.75
C GLY A 29 3.63 4.35 6.40
N LYS A 30 4.91 4.33 6.02
CA LYS A 30 5.33 4.64 4.65
C LYS A 30 5.87 3.38 3.99
N LEU A 31 5.53 3.21 2.71
CA LEU A 31 5.97 2.11 1.86
C LEU A 31 6.83 2.68 0.71
N TYR A 32 8.11 2.92 1.02
CA TYR A 32 9.06 3.45 0.06
C TYR A 32 9.35 2.43 -1.07
N PRO A 33 9.62 2.90 -2.30
CA PRO A 33 10.00 2.03 -3.41
C PRO A 33 11.22 1.18 -3.07
N VAL A 34 11.17 -0.08 -3.47
CA VAL A 34 12.27 -1.04 -3.32
C VAL A 34 12.59 -1.64 -4.68
N ASP A 35 13.87 -1.61 -5.07
CA ASP A 35 14.33 -2.31 -6.26
C ASP A 35 15.66 -3.03 -6.00
N GLU A 36 15.56 -4.34 -5.81
CA GLU A 36 16.71 -5.19 -5.52
C GLU A 36 17.31 -5.83 -6.76
N ALA A 37 16.84 -5.52 -7.97
CA ALA A 37 17.31 -6.22 -9.17
C ALA A 37 18.82 -6.14 -9.35
N ALA A 38 19.47 -5.06 -8.91
CA ALA A 38 20.93 -4.90 -8.96
C ALA A 38 21.70 -5.85 -8.03
N LYS A 39 21.04 -6.55 -7.09
CA LYS A 39 21.66 -7.57 -6.25
C LYS A 39 22.07 -8.82 -7.04
N ASP A 40 21.38 -9.10 -8.15
CA ASP A 40 21.76 -10.14 -9.10
C ASP A 40 22.01 -9.50 -10.49
N PRO A 41 23.29 -9.36 -10.90
CA PRO A 41 23.63 -8.78 -12.20
C PRO A 41 23.01 -9.50 -13.41
N THR A 42 22.74 -10.80 -13.28
CA THR A 42 22.13 -11.61 -14.34
C THR A 42 20.65 -11.28 -14.47
N PHE A 43 19.94 -11.18 -13.35
CA PHE A 43 18.54 -10.75 -13.33
C PHE A 43 18.40 -9.29 -13.77
N PHE A 44 19.28 -8.39 -13.32
CA PHE A 44 19.32 -7.00 -13.77
C PHE A 44 19.38 -6.90 -15.30
N THR A 45 20.28 -7.67 -15.91
CA THR A 45 20.45 -7.74 -17.37
C THR A 45 19.22 -8.35 -18.06
N PHE A 46 18.67 -9.42 -17.50
CA PHE A 46 17.44 -10.06 -17.98
C PHE A 46 16.27 -9.07 -17.97
N ARG A 47 16.03 -8.37 -16.86
CA ARG A 47 14.96 -7.39 -16.73
C ARG A 47 15.13 -6.23 -17.71
N ALA A 48 16.35 -5.76 -17.93
CA ALA A 48 16.61 -4.73 -18.93
C ALA A 48 16.28 -5.20 -20.36
N ARG A 49 16.52 -6.47 -20.69
CA ARG A 49 16.11 -7.07 -21.97
C ARG A 49 14.59 -7.21 -22.06
N LEU A 50 13.94 -7.65 -20.99
CA LEU A 50 12.48 -7.75 -20.91
C LEU A 50 11.81 -6.38 -21.10
N LEU A 51 12.28 -5.33 -20.43
CA LEU A 51 11.76 -3.97 -20.62
C LEU A 51 11.89 -3.49 -22.07
N LYS A 52 13.02 -3.80 -22.74
CA LYS A 52 13.18 -3.51 -24.18
C LYS A 52 12.20 -4.32 -25.05
N ALA A 53 11.98 -5.58 -24.74
CA ALA A 53 11.01 -6.43 -25.43
C ALA A 53 9.58 -5.89 -25.27
N ILE A 54 9.21 -5.44 -24.08
CA ILE A 54 7.92 -4.81 -23.80
C ILE A 54 7.73 -3.53 -24.63
N GLN A 55 8.74 -2.64 -24.67
CA GLN A 55 8.69 -1.43 -25.48
C GLN A 55 8.50 -1.72 -26.97
N LYS A 56 9.14 -2.79 -27.47
CA LYS A 56 9.03 -3.25 -28.85
C LYS A 56 7.81 -4.14 -29.10
N LYS A 57 7.08 -4.52 -28.06
CA LYS A 57 5.96 -5.48 -28.11
C LYS A 57 6.37 -6.80 -28.75
N ASP A 58 7.55 -7.28 -28.36
CA ASP A 58 8.20 -8.49 -28.88
C ASP A 58 7.57 -9.74 -28.26
N ALA A 59 6.48 -10.20 -28.88
CA ALA A 59 5.73 -11.38 -28.44
C ALA A 59 6.60 -12.64 -28.43
N SER A 60 7.51 -12.80 -29.40
CA SER A 60 8.40 -13.95 -29.48
C SER A 60 9.35 -14.00 -28.28
N PHE A 61 9.95 -12.88 -27.91
CA PHE A 61 10.78 -12.80 -26.71
C PHE A 61 9.96 -13.10 -25.45
N LEU A 62 8.81 -12.45 -25.27
CA LEU A 62 7.96 -12.66 -24.09
C LEU A 62 7.57 -14.14 -23.95
N LEU A 63 7.12 -14.76 -25.03
CA LEU A 63 6.72 -16.17 -25.01
C LEU A 63 7.89 -17.14 -24.78
N SER A 64 9.12 -16.74 -25.10
CA SER A 64 10.32 -17.57 -24.88
C SER A 64 10.75 -17.64 -23.41
N ILE A 65 10.33 -16.69 -22.58
CA ILE A 65 10.69 -16.60 -21.16
C ILE A 65 9.55 -17.05 -20.22
N VAL A 66 8.37 -17.33 -20.76
CA VAL A 66 7.22 -17.79 -19.98
C VAL A 66 7.33 -19.30 -19.75
N ASP A 67 7.24 -19.71 -18.48
CA ASP A 67 7.24 -21.13 -18.13
C ASP A 67 6.04 -21.86 -18.78
N PRO A 68 6.22 -23.04 -19.39
CA PRO A 68 5.12 -23.82 -19.97
C PRO A 68 3.96 -24.10 -19.01
N LYS A 69 4.22 -24.11 -17.70
CA LYS A 69 3.30 -24.34 -16.57
C LYS A 69 3.02 -23.06 -15.76
N ILE A 70 3.19 -21.88 -16.36
CA ILE A 70 2.90 -20.59 -15.71
C ILE A 70 1.54 -20.57 -15.01
N ALA A 71 1.53 -20.11 -13.77
CA ALA A 71 0.30 -19.84 -13.05
C ALA A 71 -0.37 -18.57 -13.62
N ASN A 72 -1.62 -18.66 -14.08
CA ASN A 72 -2.31 -17.50 -14.67
C ASN A 72 -3.31 -16.83 -13.73
N ASN A 73 -3.80 -17.54 -12.71
CA ASN A 73 -4.69 -17.02 -11.69
C ASN A 73 -4.71 -17.96 -10.46
N PHE A 74 -5.41 -17.57 -9.40
CA PHE A 74 -5.51 -18.34 -8.16
C PHE A 74 -6.51 -19.51 -8.21
N GLY A 75 -7.33 -19.61 -9.26
CA GLY A 75 -8.44 -20.57 -9.40
C GLY A 75 -8.21 -21.69 -10.41
N GLY A 76 -7.00 -21.81 -11.00
CA GLY A 76 -6.66 -22.82 -12.01
C GLY A 76 -6.42 -22.20 -13.39
N ASP A 77 -6.58 -22.97 -14.48
CA ASP A 77 -6.32 -22.48 -15.84
C ASP A 77 -4.87 -21.98 -16.04
N ASP A 78 -3.92 -22.88 -15.78
CA ASP A 78 -2.48 -22.60 -15.92
C ASP A 78 -1.93 -22.98 -17.30
N GLY A 79 -0.70 -22.55 -17.53
CA GLY A 79 0.13 -22.94 -18.66
C GLY A 79 0.10 -21.97 -19.84
N LEU A 80 1.06 -22.18 -20.74
CA LEU A 80 1.38 -21.25 -21.83
C LEU A 80 0.23 -21.02 -22.81
N LEU A 81 -0.54 -22.06 -23.12
CA LEU A 81 -1.71 -21.93 -24.00
C LEU A 81 -2.74 -20.97 -23.40
N GLN A 82 -2.95 -21.08 -22.10
CA GLN A 82 -3.90 -20.26 -21.39
C GLN A 82 -3.40 -18.83 -21.21
N PHE A 83 -2.10 -18.66 -20.92
CA PHE A 83 -1.46 -17.34 -20.94
C PHE A 83 -1.69 -16.63 -22.28
N LYS A 84 -1.48 -17.31 -23.42
CA LYS A 84 -1.72 -16.75 -24.76
C LYS A 84 -3.19 -16.40 -24.99
N ARG A 85 -4.13 -17.18 -24.44
CA ARG A 85 -5.58 -16.95 -24.56
C ARG A 85 -6.03 -15.74 -23.74
N ILE A 86 -5.50 -15.55 -22.53
CA ILE A 86 -5.84 -14.41 -21.66
C ILE A 86 -5.20 -13.13 -22.20
N TRP A 87 -3.90 -13.20 -22.48
CA TRP A 87 -3.10 -12.00 -22.70
C TRP A 87 -2.95 -11.65 -24.16
N HIS A 88 -3.07 -12.57 -25.11
CA HIS A 88 -2.90 -12.29 -26.55
C HIS A 88 -1.62 -11.48 -26.89
N PRO A 89 -0.41 -11.89 -26.45
CA PRO A 89 0.81 -11.09 -26.59
C PRO A 89 1.17 -10.75 -28.05
N GLU A 90 0.76 -11.59 -29.00
CA GLU A 90 0.86 -11.34 -30.46
C GLU A 90 0.22 -10.02 -30.90
N ARG A 91 -0.74 -9.49 -30.13
CA ARG A 91 -1.39 -8.21 -30.42
C ARG A 91 -0.59 -7.06 -29.80
N PRO A 92 -0.12 -6.09 -30.59
CA PRO A 92 0.54 -4.91 -30.05
C PRO A 92 -0.33 -4.06 -29.10
N THR A 93 -1.65 -4.19 -29.16
CA THR A 93 -2.60 -3.51 -28.28
C THR A 93 -2.98 -4.32 -27.05
N SER A 94 -2.38 -5.49 -26.85
CA SER A 94 -2.65 -6.33 -25.69
C SER A 94 -2.39 -5.58 -24.37
N PRO A 95 -3.24 -5.77 -23.35
CA PRO A 95 -3.00 -5.22 -22.02
C PRO A 95 -1.74 -5.77 -21.37
N VAL A 96 -1.25 -6.95 -21.76
CA VAL A 96 -0.05 -7.58 -21.15
C VAL A 96 1.17 -6.66 -21.17
N TRP A 97 1.30 -5.85 -22.23
CA TRP A 97 2.41 -4.94 -22.39
C TRP A 97 2.36 -3.80 -21.38
N THR A 98 1.17 -3.27 -21.11
CA THR A 98 0.97 -2.19 -20.14
C THR A 98 1.04 -2.72 -18.71
N GLU A 99 0.38 -3.84 -18.42
CA GLU A 99 0.33 -4.44 -17.08
C GLU A 99 1.72 -4.92 -16.63
N LEU A 100 2.45 -5.63 -17.50
CA LEU A 100 3.79 -6.11 -17.17
C LEU A 100 4.79 -4.96 -17.02
N LEU A 101 4.67 -3.90 -17.83
CA LEU A 101 5.47 -2.69 -17.67
C LEU A 101 5.19 -2.04 -16.31
N ALA A 102 3.91 -1.84 -15.96
CA ALA A 102 3.49 -1.21 -14.72
C ALA A 102 4.01 -1.96 -13.49
N ALA A 103 4.00 -3.31 -13.53
CA ALA A 103 4.59 -4.12 -12.47
C ALA A 103 6.12 -3.94 -12.38
N LEU A 104 6.83 -4.04 -13.50
CA LEU A 104 8.30 -4.05 -13.53
C LEU A 104 8.95 -2.69 -13.21
N VAL A 105 8.33 -1.58 -13.61
CA VAL A 105 8.89 -0.22 -13.41
C VAL A 105 8.83 0.24 -11.96
N LEU A 106 7.97 -0.37 -11.13
CA LEU A 106 7.92 -0.12 -9.69
C LEU A 106 9.04 -0.85 -8.94
N GLY A 107 9.87 -1.64 -9.63
CA GLY A 107 10.91 -2.43 -8.98
C GLY A 107 10.33 -3.66 -8.29
N GLY A 108 11.08 -4.19 -7.33
CA GLY A 108 10.76 -5.46 -6.69
C GLY A 108 11.85 -5.91 -5.75
N LYS A 109 11.63 -7.06 -5.13
CA LYS A 109 12.53 -7.63 -4.12
C LYS A 109 12.68 -9.13 -4.30
N PHE A 110 13.86 -9.64 -3.95
CA PHE A 110 14.10 -11.07 -3.91
C PHE A 110 13.49 -11.68 -2.65
N ASP A 111 12.88 -12.86 -2.80
CA ASP A 111 12.42 -13.70 -1.70
C ASP A 111 13.52 -14.72 -1.31
N LYS A 112 13.28 -15.48 -0.24
CA LYS A 112 14.21 -16.46 0.34
C LYS A 112 14.60 -17.55 -0.65
N ASP A 113 13.70 -17.92 -1.55
CA ASP A 113 13.93 -18.91 -2.61
C ASP A 113 14.64 -18.35 -3.85
N GLN A 114 15.14 -17.11 -3.78
CA GLN A 114 15.77 -16.37 -4.87
C GLN A 114 14.82 -15.99 -6.02
N SER A 115 13.51 -16.17 -5.87
CA SER A 115 12.54 -15.58 -6.80
C SER A 115 12.52 -14.06 -6.64
N PHE A 116 12.27 -13.34 -7.75
CA PHE A 116 12.09 -11.88 -7.72
C PHE A 116 10.62 -11.56 -7.95
N ALA A 117 10.00 -10.85 -7.01
CA ALA A 117 8.62 -10.40 -7.13
C ALA A 117 8.54 -8.91 -7.47
N ALA A 118 7.74 -8.59 -8.47
CA ALA A 118 7.40 -7.24 -8.89
C ALA A 118 5.87 -7.11 -9.04
N PRO A 119 5.26 -5.95 -8.71
CA PRO A 119 5.90 -4.77 -8.15
C PRO A 119 6.31 -4.98 -6.68
N TYR A 120 7.22 -4.14 -6.17
CA TYR A 120 7.67 -4.20 -4.77
C TYR A 120 6.54 -4.19 -3.73
N LEU A 121 5.38 -3.62 -4.07
CA LEU A 121 4.21 -3.62 -3.21
C LEU A 121 3.79 -5.04 -2.81
N PHE A 122 3.91 -6.02 -3.71
CA PHE A 122 3.42 -7.38 -3.45
C PHE A 122 4.11 -8.04 -2.25
N ASN A 123 5.42 -7.85 -2.09
CA ASN A 123 6.21 -8.50 -1.03
C ASN A 123 6.73 -7.54 0.05
N SER A 124 6.42 -6.23 -0.08
CA SER A 124 6.83 -5.21 0.89
C SER A 124 5.66 -4.57 1.61
N PHE A 125 4.40 -4.85 1.21
CA PHE A 125 3.24 -4.36 1.94
C PHE A 125 3.19 -4.99 3.35
N PRO A 126 2.90 -4.21 4.42
CA PRO A 126 2.89 -4.75 5.77
C PRO A 126 1.79 -5.80 5.98
N GLU A 127 2.17 -7.01 6.43
CA GLU A 127 1.25 -8.13 6.68
C GLU A 127 0.18 -7.82 7.73
N ALA A 128 0.45 -6.88 8.63
CA ALA A 128 -0.49 -6.47 9.67
C ALA A 128 -1.71 -5.69 9.13
N LEU A 129 -1.69 -5.30 7.86
CA LEU A 129 -2.71 -4.47 7.22
C LEU A 129 -3.49 -5.25 6.19
N ASP A 130 -4.81 -5.11 6.23
CA ASP A 130 -5.67 -5.65 5.19
C ASP A 130 -5.47 -4.87 3.89
N ALA A 131 -5.00 -5.56 2.85
CA ALA A 131 -4.77 -5.02 1.52
C ALA A 131 -6.06 -4.66 0.76
N PHE A 132 -7.24 -5.07 1.26
CA PHE A 132 -8.54 -4.62 0.76
C PHE A 132 -9.00 -3.31 1.42
N GLU A 133 -8.51 -3.00 2.62
CA GLU A 133 -8.85 -1.77 3.34
C GLU A 133 -7.78 -0.69 3.21
N HIS A 134 -6.57 -1.06 2.78
CA HIS A 134 -5.43 -0.15 2.69
C HIS A 134 -4.81 -0.14 1.30
N SER A 135 -4.25 0.99 0.93
CA SER A 135 -3.48 1.15 -0.30
C SER A 135 -2.23 1.99 -0.04
N ALA A 136 -1.30 1.98 -0.99
CA ALA A 136 -0.07 2.76 -0.92
C ALA A 136 -0.06 3.85 -1.98
N ILE A 137 0.25 5.07 -1.55
CA ILE A 137 0.69 6.12 -2.45
C ILE A 137 2.05 5.71 -2.99
N ILE A 138 2.25 5.72 -4.31
CA ILE A 138 3.50 5.24 -4.95
C ILE A 138 4.38 6.37 -5.50
N GLU A 139 3.97 7.61 -5.32
CA GLU A 139 4.68 8.81 -5.78
C GLU A 139 4.95 9.77 -4.61
N ASP A 140 5.88 10.70 -4.82
CA ASP A 140 6.16 11.80 -3.90
C ASP A 140 5.23 12.99 -4.17
N GLY A 141 4.71 13.61 -3.12
CA GLY A 141 3.94 14.85 -3.23
C GLY A 141 2.56 14.71 -3.87
N VAL A 142 1.94 13.53 -3.79
CA VAL A 142 0.59 13.28 -4.28
C VAL A 142 -0.41 14.15 -3.53
N ARG A 143 -1.12 14.99 -4.28
CA ARG A 143 -2.08 15.96 -3.74
C ARG A 143 -3.40 15.28 -3.41
N VAL A 144 -3.73 15.22 -2.14
CA VAL A 144 -5.07 14.88 -1.64
C VAL A 144 -5.93 16.12 -1.71
N ARG A 145 -7.13 15.98 -2.27
CA ARG A 145 -8.07 17.08 -2.46
C ARG A 145 -9.36 16.81 -1.71
N ARG A 146 -9.97 17.88 -1.19
CA ARG A 146 -11.26 17.81 -0.48
C ARG A 146 -12.37 17.32 -1.40
N GLU A 147 -12.40 17.79 -2.64
CA GLU A 147 -13.33 17.35 -3.66
C GLU A 147 -12.60 16.52 -4.73
N PRO A 148 -13.24 15.48 -5.30
CA PRO A 148 -12.65 14.60 -6.29
C PRO A 148 -12.62 15.29 -7.67
N ASN A 149 -11.87 16.38 -7.81
CA ASN A 149 -11.63 17.06 -9.08
C ASN A 149 -10.32 17.85 -9.03
N THR A 150 -9.72 18.09 -10.20
CA THR A 150 -8.40 18.74 -10.31
C THR A 150 -8.33 20.18 -9.82
N ARG A 151 -9.49 20.86 -9.64
CA ARG A 151 -9.61 22.22 -9.11
C ARG A 151 -9.96 22.26 -7.62
N GLY A 152 -10.25 21.12 -7.00
CA GLY A 152 -10.60 21.01 -5.59
C GLY A 152 -9.48 21.46 -4.66
N THR A 153 -9.81 21.88 -3.45
CA THR A 153 -8.80 22.41 -2.52
C THR A 153 -7.83 21.30 -2.13
N VAL A 154 -6.52 21.54 -2.26
CA VAL A 154 -5.50 20.61 -1.76
C VAL A 154 -5.48 20.69 -0.24
N ILE A 155 -5.71 19.57 0.43
CA ILE A 155 -5.77 19.48 1.90
C ILE A 155 -4.55 18.76 2.49
N ARG A 156 -3.83 17.99 1.68
CA ARG A 156 -2.61 17.29 2.09
C ARG A 156 -1.76 16.91 0.88
N ASN A 157 -0.46 16.80 1.09
CA ASN A 157 0.45 16.11 0.18
C ASN A 157 0.91 14.82 0.87
N LEU A 158 0.79 13.70 0.15
CA LEU A 158 1.23 12.39 0.60
C LEU A 158 2.39 11.91 -0.27
N SER A 159 3.34 11.24 0.36
CA SER A 159 4.56 10.73 -0.26
C SER A 159 4.82 9.33 0.28
N PHE A 160 4.57 8.32 -0.54
CA PHE A 160 4.78 6.92 -0.16
C PHE A 160 3.95 6.45 1.04
N ASP A 161 2.89 7.18 1.39
CA ASP A 161 2.05 6.88 2.54
C ASP A 161 1.16 5.66 2.29
N ILE A 162 1.06 4.78 3.29
CA ILE A 162 -0.02 3.80 3.35
C ILE A 162 -1.24 4.49 3.93
N VAL A 163 -2.33 4.45 3.17
CA VAL A 163 -3.60 5.10 3.47
C VAL A 163 -4.69 4.05 3.62
N LYS A 164 -5.65 4.32 4.50
CA LYS A 164 -6.89 3.55 4.55
C LYS A 164 -7.82 4.06 3.46
N LEU A 165 -8.43 3.14 2.73
CA LEU A 165 -9.43 3.44 1.72
C LEU A 165 -10.72 3.87 2.40
N GLY A 166 -11.31 4.98 1.92
CA GLY A 166 -12.58 5.45 2.42
C GLY A 166 -13.75 4.64 1.84
N GLY A 167 -14.87 4.60 2.56
CA GLY A 167 -16.10 3.99 2.07
C GLY A 167 -16.69 4.76 0.88
N GLY A 168 -16.68 4.16 -0.31
CA GLY A 168 -17.31 4.73 -1.51
C GLY A 168 -16.71 4.17 -2.81
N GLU A 169 -17.43 4.35 -3.91
CA GLU A 169 -16.93 3.99 -5.24
C GLU A 169 -15.90 5.02 -5.73
N ASN A 170 -14.91 4.54 -6.48
CA ASN A 170 -13.99 5.39 -7.22
C ASN A 170 -14.78 6.29 -8.17
N ARG A 171 -14.43 7.58 -8.22
CA ARG A 171 -15.13 8.56 -9.06
C ARG A 171 -14.29 8.92 -10.27
N ARG A 172 -14.86 8.88 -11.46
CA ARG A 172 -14.26 9.40 -12.68
C ARG A 172 -15.10 10.54 -13.22
N ASN A 173 -14.55 11.75 -13.26
CA ASN A 173 -15.27 12.88 -13.85
C ASN A 173 -15.23 12.80 -15.40
N PRO A 174 -16.26 13.31 -16.10
CA PRO A 174 -16.24 13.42 -17.55
C PRO A 174 -15.00 14.17 -18.05
N GLY A 175 -14.28 13.58 -18.99
CA GLY A 175 -13.05 14.16 -19.57
C GLY A 175 -11.77 13.94 -18.76
N GLU A 176 -11.84 13.36 -17.55
CA GLU A 176 -10.65 12.98 -16.79
C GLU A 176 -10.23 11.53 -17.12
N LYS A 177 -8.93 11.34 -17.36
CA LYS A 177 -8.35 9.99 -17.58
C LYS A 177 -8.18 9.20 -16.29
N ARG A 178 -8.12 9.90 -15.15
CA ARG A 178 -7.80 9.32 -13.84
C ARG A 178 -9.07 9.20 -13.01
N GLU A 179 -9.05 8.21 -12.13
CA GLU A 179 -10.07 8.04 -11.10
C GLU A 179 -9.63 8.70 -9.80
N TRP A 180 -10.60 9.18 -9.06
CA TRP A 180 -10.44 9.66 -7.70
C TRP A 180 -10.79 8.53 -6.75
N VAL A 181 -9.83 8.22 -5.89
CA VAL A 181 -9.97 7.24 -4.81
C VAL A 181 -10.18 8.02 -3.52
N LEU A 182 -11.21 7.65 -2.77
CA LEU A 182 -11.45 8.21 -1.45
C LEU A 182 -10.50 7.55 -0.45
N VAL A 183 -9.85 8.35 0.39
CA VAL A 183 -8.93 7.89 1.43
C VAL A 183 -9.30 8.55 2.74
N GLU A 184 -9.09 7.84 3.84
CA GLU A 184 -9.23 8.40 5.19
C GLU A 184 -7.88 8.95 5.66
N LEU A 185 -7.85 10.21 6.08
CA LEU A 185 -6.68 10.83 6.68
C LEU A 185 -6.68 10.60 8.20
N ALA A 186 -5.48 10.39 8.75
CA ALA A 186 -5.28 10.32 10.19
C ALA A 186 -5.90 11.52 10.94
N ASP A 187 -6.42 11.24 12.14
CA ASP A 187 -6.84 12.28 13.08
C ASP A 187 -5.69 13.22 13.42
N ARG A 188 -6.01 14.51 13.55
CA ARG A 188 -5.04 15.59 13.77
C ARG A 188 -5.46 16.44 14.94
N ALA A 189 -4.67 16.43 16.01
CA ALA A 189 -4.73 17.45 17.04
C ALA A 189 -3.71 18.55 16.74
N ILE A 190 -4.15 19.81 16.73
CA ILE A 190 -3.29 20.98 16.57
C ILE A 190 -3.22 21.71 17.92
N PHE A 191 -2.01 22.08 18.34
CA PHE A 191 -1.78 22.79 19.59
C PHE A 191 -1.02 24.09 19.32
N GLU A 192 -1.47 25.16 19.95
CA GLU A 192 -0.81 26.47 19.91
C GLU A 192 -0.50 26.94 21.34
N LYS A 193 0.57 27.72 21.48
CA LYS A 193 0.92 28.36 22.74
C LYS A 193 0.21 29.71 22.84
N LYS A 194 -0.84 29.79 23.67
CA LYS A 194 -1.61 31.02 23.92
C LYS A 194 -1.34 31.51 25.34
N ASN A 195 -0.84 32.73 25.49
CA ASN A 195 -0.46 33.34 26.77
C ASN A 195 0.47 32.44 27.62
N GLY A 196 1.47 31.84 26.97
CA GLY A 196 2.44 30.96 27.65
C GLY A 196 1.95 29.54 27.93
N LYS A 197 0.67 29.22 27.69
CA LYS A 197 0.08 27.89 27.93
C LYS A 197 -0.22 27.15 26.62
N TRP A 198 0.04 25.84 26.59
CA TRP A 198 -0.36 24.97 25.47
C TRP A 198 -1.89 24.77 25.48
N THR A 199 -2.51 25.03 24.34
CA THR A 199 -3.95 24.89 24.13
C THR A 199 -4.18 24.11 22.84
N MET A 200 -5.03 23.08 22.89
CA MET A 200 -5.51 22.41 21.68
C MET A 200 -6.42 23.36 20.92
N THR A 201 -6.08 23.69 19.67
CA THR A 201 -6.83 24.64 18.83
C THR A 201 -7.65 23.96 17.75
N ALA A 202 -7.33 22.72 17.42
CA ALA A 202 -8.18 21.87 16.58
C ALA A 202 -8.00 20.40 16.96
N PHE A 203 -9.07 19.63 16.77
CA PHE A 203 -9.03 18.17 16.68
C PHE A 203 -9.89 17.77 15.48
N ILE A 204 -9.26 17.27 14.43
CA ILE A 204 -9.89 16.93 13.14
C ILE A 204 -9.81 15.43 12.99
N ALA A 205 -10.96 14.75 12.96
CA ALA A 205 -11.03 13.29 12.87
C ALA A 205 -11.47 12.83 11.48
N GLY A 206 -10.79 11.83 10.91
CA GLY A 206 -11.22 11.09 9.72
C GLY A 206 -11.56 11.91 8.47
N ASP A 207 -10.77 12.95 8.17
CA ASP A 207 -10.92 13.81 6.97
C ASP A 207 -10.66 13.07 5.64
#